data_AF-M2BGV8-F1
#
_entry.id   AF-M2BGV8-F1
#
_cell.length_a   1.000
_cell.length_b   1.000
_cell.length_c   1.000
_cell.angle_alpha   90.00
_cell.angle_beta   90.00
_cell.angle_gamma   90.00
#
_symmetry.space_group_name_H-M   'P 1'
#
loop_
_entity.id
_entity.type
_entity.pdbx_description
1 polymer ?
#
loop_
_entity_poly.entity_id
_entity_poly.type
_entity_poly.pdbx_seq_one_letter_code
_entity_poly.pdbx_strand_id
1 'polypeptide(L)'
;MKKKSSASKITAFRLLVIQNLITVCITNFITNIDEISRGEYNCELIEDSCTLETELKKICQKWIFPKREVVSMELKGDAVIKGLLNKYTEFIIQKPEKYLSRALPLISNSIIKTALMENEFDSIDDFNKLPEYFKLRVIVDYISGMTDQYALSQFRILHG
;
A
#
# COMPACT_ATOMS: atom_id res chain seq x y z
N MET A 1 31.76 25.98 -23.56
CA MET A 1 30.47 25.28 -23.33
C MET A 1 30.21 25.17 -21.83
N LYS A 2 29.14 25.79 -21.29
CA LYS A 2 28.80 25.65 -19.86
C LYS A 2 28.37 24.21 -19.57
N LYS A 3 29.07 23.52 -18.66
CA LYS A 3 28.79 22.14 -18.24
C LYS A 3 27.41 22.11 -17.56
N LYS A 4 26.42 21.43 -18.15
CA LYS A 4 25.08 21.27 -17.53
C LYS A 4 25.22 20.58 -16.17
N SER A 5 24.54 21.09 -15.14
CA SER A 5 24.55 20.51 -13.79
C SER A 5 23.96 19.09 -13.78
N SER A 6 24.31 18.27 -12.78
CA SER A 6 23.77 16.91 -12.64
C SER A 6 22.24 16.92 -12.59
N ALA A 7 21.64 17.84 -11.83
CA ALA A 7 20.19 18.03 -11.77
C ALA A 7 19.57 18.34 -13.15
N SER A 8 20.21 19.22 -13.94
CA SER A 8 19.74 19.55 -15.29
C SER A 8 19.75 18.34 -16.23
N LYS A 9 20.74 17.43 -16.10
CA LYS A 9 20.79 16.20 -16.88
C LYS A 9 19.66 15.23 -16.52
N ILE A 10 19.39 15.05 -15.23
CA ILE A 10 18.28 14.21 -14.75
C ILE A 10 16.92 14.76 -15.21
N THR A 11 16.71 16.07 -15.13
CA THR A 11 15.48 16.69 -15.64
C THR A 11 15.31 16.47 -17.14
N ALA A 12 16.38 16.63 -17.93
CA ALA A 12 16.34 16.39 -19.36
C ALA A 12 16.04 14.90 -19.67
N PHE A 13 16.69 13.98 -18.96
CA PHE A 13 16.42 12.55 -19.09
C PHE A 13 14.95 12.21 -18.77
N ARG A 14 14.43 12.71 -17.65
CA ARG A 14 13.02 12.53 -17.25
C ARG A 14 12.06 13.02 -18.32
N LEU A 15 12.30 14.19 -18.91
CA LEU A 15 11.46 14.73 -19.98
C LEU A 15 11.43 13.81 -21.21
N LEU A 16 12.60 13.29 -21.62
CA LEU A 16 12.69 12.37 -22.76
C LEU A 16 11.95 11.06 -22.49
N VAL A 17 12.13 10.48 -21.29
CA VAL A 17 11.45 9.24 -20.89
C VAL A 17 9.94 9.44 -20.83
N ILE A 18 9.46 10.49 -20.16
CA ILE A 18 8.03 10.77 -20.04
C ILE A 18 7.40 11.00 -21.42
N GLN A 19 8.06 11.77 -22.29
CA GLN A 19 7.53 12.05 -23.63
C GLN A 19 7.39 10.76 -24.44
N ASN A 20 8.38 9.87 -24.39
CA ASN A 20 8.34 8.59 -25.09
C ASN A 20 7.21 7.69 -24.55
N LEU A 21 7.13 7.52 -23.23
CA LEU A 21 6.13 6.67 -22.60
C LEU A 21 4.69 7.19 -22.80
N ILE A 22 4.48 8.51 -22.79
CA ILE A 22 3.17 9.11 -23.10
C ILE A 22 2.73 8.78 -24.52
N THR A 23 3.64 8.83 -25.49
CA THR A 23 3.31 8.47 -26.88
C THR A 23 2.86 7.02 -26.98
N VAL A 24 3.56 6.09 -26.32
CA VAL A 24 3.17 4.67 -26.26
C VAL A 24 1.79 4.49 -25.64
N CYS A 25 1.53 5.12 -24.48
CA CYS A 25 0.23 5.06 -23.82
C CYS A 25 -0.90 5.58 -24.69
N ILE A 26 -0.72 6.71 -25.39
CA ILE A 26 -1.75 7.28 -26.28
C ILE A 26 -2.03 6.33 -27.44
N THR A 27 -0.99 5.79 -28.07
CA THR A 27 -1.15 4.82 -29.16
C THR A 27 -1.90 3.59 -28.69
N ASN A 28 -1.46 2.94 -27.60
CA ASN A 28 -2.11 1.75 -27.05
C ASN A 28 -3.55 2.02 -26.63
N PHE A 29 -3.83 3.18 -26.03
CA PHE A 29 -5.19 3.55 -25.65
C PHE A 29 -6.12 3.73 -26.86
N ILE A 30 -5.68 4.47 -27.88
CA ILE A 30 -6.49 4.71 -29.09
C ILE A 30 -6.70 3.41 -29.86
N THR A 31 -5.64 2.60 -30.02
CA THR A 31 -5.71 1.33 -30.75
C THR A 31 -6.65 0.33 -30.09
N ASN A 32 -6.70 0.28 -28.76
CA ASN A 32 -7.48 -0.71 -28.02
C ASN A 32 -8.73 -0.11 -27.34
N ILE A 33 -9.21 1.05 -27.79
CA ILE A 33 -10.29 1.80 -27.14
C ILE A 33 -11.58 0.98 -26.98
N ASP A 34 -11.89 0.14 -27.96
CA ASP A 34 -13.08 -0.70 -27.96
C ASP A 34 -12.99 -1.82 -26.90
N GLU A 35 -11.83 -2.48 -26.78
CA GLU A 35 -11.59 -3.51 -25.75
C GLU A 35 -11.56 -2.90 -24.35
N ILE A 36 -10.93 -1.74 -24.20
CA ILE A 36 -10.89 -0.99 -22.93
C ILE A 36 -12.32 -0.63 -22.50
N SER A 37 -13.14 -0.13 -23.43
CA SER A 37 -14.52 0.28 -23.14
C SER A 37 -15.42 -0.89 -22.77
N ARG A 38 -15.12 -2.10 -23.26
CA ARG A 38 -15.82 -3.33 -22.87
C ARG A 38 -15.25 -3.98 -21.61
N GLY A 39 -14.12 -3.49 -21.07
CA GLY A 39 -13.42 -4.12 -19.95
C GLY A 39 -12.72 -5.43 -20.33
N GLU A 40 -12.42 -5.63 -21.61
CA GLU A 40 -11.78 -6.84 -22.16
C GLU A 40 -10.27 -6.68 -22.35
N TYR A 41 -9.75 -5.46 -22.23
CA TYR A 41 -8.33 -5.17 -22.36
C TYR A 41 -7.55 -5.64 -21.12
N ASN A 42 -6.63 -6.59 -21.30
CA ASN A 42 -5.92 -7.28 -20.22
C ASN A 42 -4.41 -6.95 -20.12
N CYS A 43 -3.99 -5.85 -20.74
CA CYS A 43 -2.60 -5.39 -20.77
C CYS A 43 -2.46 -4.03 -20.06
N GLU A 44 -1.22 -3.62 -19.75
CA GLU A 44 -0.96 -2.24 -19.30
C GLU A 44 -0.84 -1.30 -20.51
N LEU A 45 -1.33 -0.06 -20.40
CA LEU A 45 -1.22 0.91 -21.51
C LEU A 45 0.23 1.29 -21.82
N ILE A 46 1.09 1.23 -20.80
CA ILE A 46 2.51 1.50 -20.93
C ILE A 46 3.30 0.28 -21.37
N GLU A 47 2.63 -0.85 -21.60
CA GLU A 47 3.27 -2.07 -22.09
C GLU A 47 3.88 -1.76 -23.45
N ASP A 48 5.17 -1.50 -23.40
CA ASP A 48 5.92 -0.93 -24.49
C ASP A 48 6.42 -2.08 -25.36
N SER A 49 6.17 -1.98 -26.66
CA SER A 49 6.90 -2.79 -27.65
C SER A 49 8.42 -2.53 -27.60
N CYS A 50 8.84 -1.43 -26.94
CA CYS A 50 10.22 -1.08 -26.67
C CYS A 50 10.65 -1.45 -25.23
N THR A 51 11.91 -1.84 -25.10
CA THR A 51 12.53 -2.38 -23.89
C THR A 51 12.72 -1.35 -22.76
N LEU A 52 12.33 -0.09 -22.92
CA LEU A 52 12.76 1.00 -22.04
C LEU A 52 12.28 0.83 -20.59
N GLU A 53 10.99 0.57 -20.39
CA GLU A 53 10.42 0.35 -19.05
C GLU A 53 11.11 -0.82 -18.33
N THR A 54 11.29 -1.92 -19.05
CA THR A 54 11.98 -3.11 -18.57
C THR A 54 13.44 -2.81 -18.20
N GLU A 55 14.17 -2.06 -19.03
CA GLU A 55 15.56 -1.67 -18.75
C GLU A 55 15.66 -0.70 -17.56
N LEU A 56 14.73 0.25 -17.41
CA LEU A 56 14.67 1.12 -16.23
C LEU A 56 14.43 0.31 -14.95
N LYS A 57 13.48 -0.64 -14.98
CA LYS A 57 13.24 -1.58 -13.87
C LYS A 57 14.50 -2.37 -13.52
N LYS A 58 15.23 -2.90 -14.51
CA LYS A 58 16.50 -3.62 -14.30
C LYS A 58 17.57 -2.74 -13.65
N ILE A 59 17.69 -1.48 -14.06
CA ILE A 59 18.63 -0.53 -13.44
C ILE A 59 18.28 -0.32 -11.97
N CYS A 60 17.00 -0.10 -11.64
CA CYS A 60 16.53 0.05 -10.26
C CYS A 60 16.81 -1.22 -9.42
N GLN A 61 16.51 -2.39 -9.97
CA GLN A 61 16.76 -3.69 -9.33
C GLN A 61 18.25 -3.96 -9.10
N LYS A 62 19.13 -3.52 -9.99
CA LYS A 62 20.56 -3.74 -9.86
C LYS A 62 21.24 -2.74 -8.91
N TRP A 63 20.79 -1.48 -8.90
CA TRP A 63 21.56 -0.40 -8.28
C TRP A 63 20.85 0.36 -7.17
N ILE A 64 19.51 0.27 -7.06
CA ILE A 64 18.72 1.04 -6.09
C ILE A 64 18.15 0.13 -5.01
N PHE A 65 17.37 -0.90 -5.39
CA PHE A 65 16.70 -1.77 -4.42
C PHE A 65 17.66 -2.56 -3.51
N PRO A 66 18.83 -3.04 -3.98
CA PRO A 66 19.77 -3.77 -3.11
C PRO A 66 20.51 -2.88 -2.10
N LYS A 67 20.33 -1.55 -2.15
CA LYS A 67 21.00 -0.65 -1.21
C LYS A 67 20.57 -0.97 0.22
N ARG A 68 21.55 -0.99 1.12
CA ARG A 68 21.35 -1.31 2.54
C ARG A 68 20.22 -0.50 3.16
N GLU A 69 20.10 0.78 2.81
CA GLU A 69 19.08 1.67 3.37
C GLU A 69 17.66 1.23 2.97
N VAL A 70 17.47 0.80 1.72
CA VAL A 70 16.18 0.31 1.20
C VAL A 70 15.82 -1.01 1.87
N VAL A 71 16.71 -2.00 1.80
CA VAL A 71 16.49 -3.32 2.41
C VAL A 71 16.27 -3.21 3.93
N SER A 72 17.03 -2.34 4.61
CA SER A 72 16.84 -2.11 6.05
C SER A 72 15.47 -1.50 6.36
N MET A 73 14.96 -0.63 5.49
CA MET A 73 13.62 -0.05 5.63
C MET A 73 12.53 -1.10 5.40
N GLU A 74 12.67 -1.93 4.37
CA GLU A 74 11.74 -3.03 4.07
C GLU A 74 11.65 -4.04 5.22
N LEU A 75 12.81 -4.49 5.76
CA LEU A 75 12.85 -5.42 6.90
C LEU A 75 12.23 -4.83 8.17
N LYS A 76 12.41 -3.53 8.42
CA LYS A 76 11.75 -2.84 9.53
C LYS A 76 10.24 -2.79 9.32
N GLY A 77 9.80 -2.47 8.10
CA GLY A 77 8.39 -2.47 7.72
C GLY A 77 7.75 -3.84 7.96
N ASP A 78 8.38 -4.91 7.47
CA ASP A 78 7.91 -6.29 7.65
C ASP A 78 7.72 -6.65 9.14
N ALA A 79 8.73 -6.38 9.98
CA ALA A 79 8.67 -6.65 11.40
C ALA A 79 7.55 -5.85 12.11
N VAL A 80 7.40 -4.57 11.76
CA VAL A 80 6.37 -3.68 12.31
C VAL A 80 4.98 -4.19 11.94
N ILE A 81 4.71 -4.45 10.65
CA ILE A 81 3.40 -4.86 10.18
C ILE A 81 3.01 -6.23 10.76
N LYS A 82 3.91 -7.21 10.74
CA LYS A 82 3.67 -8.53 11.37
C LYS A 82 3.40 -8.40 12.87
N GLY A 83 4.17 -7.58 13.56
CA GLY A 83 3.99 -7.35 14.99
C GLY A 83 2.64 -6.72 15.34
N LEU A 84 2.22 -5.71 14.57
CA LEU A 84 0.91 -5.07 14.73
C LEU A 84 -0.22 -6.06 14.45
N LEU A 85 -0.17 -6.78 13.32
CA LEU A 85 -1.17 -7.79 12.97
C LEU A 85 -1.32 -8.82 14.09
N ASN A 86 -0.22 -9.40 14.55
CA ASN A 86 -0.23 -10.39 15.62
C ASN A 86 -0.86 -9.85 16.91
N LYS A 87 -0.51 -8.62 17.33
CA LYS A 87 -1.05 -8.04 18.58
C LYS A 87 -2.54 -7.72 18.49
N TYR A 88 -2.99 -7.12 17.39
CA TYR A 88 -4.40 -6.82 17.23
C TYR A 88 -5.24 -8.09 17.07
N THR A 89 -4.76 -9.10 16.34
CA THR A 89 -5.43 -10.41 16.26
C THR A 89 -5.49 -11.08 17.63
N GLU A 90 -4.41 -11.03 18.42
CA GLU A 90 -4.41 -11.53 19.80
C GLU A 90 -5.49 -10.85 20.63
N PHE A 91 -5.55 -9.51 20.64
CA PHE A 91 -6.49 -8.77 21.49
C PHE A 91 -7.96 -8.85 21.07
N ILE A 92 -8.22 -8.93 19.77
CA ILE A 92 -9.57 -8.83 19.20
C ILE A 92 -10.21 -10.22 19.01
N ILE A 93 -9.41 -11.24 18.70
CA ILE A 93 -9.93 -12.57 18.35
C ILE A 93 -9.65 -13.60 19.46
N GLN A 94 -8.42 -13.64 19.96
CA GLN A 94 -7.93 -14.77 20.76
C GLN A 94 -8.08 -14.58 22.27
N LYS A 95 -8.03 -13.32 22.74
CA LYS A 95 -8.06 -13.00 24.17
C LYS A 95 -9.49 -12.70 24.65
N PRO A 96 -9.73 -12.76 25.98
CA PRO A 96 -11.01 -12.39 26.56
C PRO A 96 -11.40 -10.94 26.27
N GLU A 97 -12.69 -10.65 26.30
CA GLU A 97 -13.32 -9.36 25.96
C GLU A 97 -12.70 -8.13 26.66
N LYS A 98 -12.10 -8.29 27.84
CA LYS A 98 -11.35 -7.23 28.53
C LYS A 98 -10.18 -6.66 27.73
N TYR A 99 -9.61 -7.41 26.78
CA TYR A 99 -8.56 -6.95 25.88
C TYR A 99 -9.14 -6.22 24.67
N LEU A 100 -10.26 -6.70 24.15
CA LEU A 100 -10.99 -6.04 23.08
C LEU A 100 -11.40 -4.61 23.47
N SER A 101 -11.97 -4.43 24.66
CA SER A 101 -12.38 -3.10 25.14
C SER A 101 -11.22 -2.11 25.29
N ARG A 102 -9.98 -2.60 25.39
CA ARG A 102 -8.75 -1.79 25.39
C ARG A 102 -8.18 -1.57 24.00
N ALA A 103 -8.40 -2.50 23.08
CA ALA A 103 -7.90 -2.42 21.71
C ALA A 103 -8.79 -1.54 20.81
N LEU A 104 -10.12 -1.62 20.94
CA LEU A 104 -11.06 -0.86 20.10
C LEU A 104 -10.83 0.66 20.16
N PRO A 105 -10.59 1.30 21.32
CA PRO A 105 -10.31 2.73 21.38
C PRO A 105 -9.03 3.17 20.67
N LEU A 106 -8.11 2.23 20.39
CA LEU A 106 -6.88 2.51 19.63
C LEU A 106 -7.13 2.51 18.12
N ILE A 107 -8.20 1.86 17.68
CA ILE A 107 -8.59 1.76 16.27
C ILE A 107 -9.47 2.95 15.91
N SER A 108 -9.37 3.42 14.66
CA SER A 108 -10.25 4.49 14.17
C SER A 108 -11.72 4.07 14.26
N ASN A 109 -12.52 4.90 14.93
CA ASN A 109 -13.97 4.71 15.03
C ASN A 109 -14.65 4.63 13.65
N SER A 110 -14.12 5.28 12.61
CA SER A 110 -14.70 5.20 11.27
C SER A 110 -14.64 3.78 10.71
N ILE A 111 -13.52 3.09 10.89
CA ILE A 111 -13.29 1.72 10.38
C ILE A 111 -14.20 0.74 11.10
N ILE A 112 -14.30 0.87 12.43
CA ILE A 112 -15.21 0.06 13.25
C ILE A 112 -16.66 0.26 12.79
N LYS A 113 -17.10 1.52 12.64
CA LYS A 113 -18.45 1.85 12.20
C LYS A 113 -18.77 1.31 10.81
N THR A 114 -17.84 1.40 9.86
CA THR A 114 -18.02 0.83 8.52
C THR A 114 -18.28 -0.68 8.59
N ALA A 115 -17.48 -1.42 9.35
CA ALA A 115 -17.68 -2.86 9.51
C ALA A 115 -19.01 -3.22 10.20
N LEU A 116 -19.43 -2.43 11.19
CA LEU A 116 -20.71 -2.61 11.87
C LEU A 116 -21.89 -2.34 10.94
N MET A 117 -21.87 -1.21 10.21
CA MET A 117 -22.93 -0.82 9.28
C MET A 117 -23.13 -1.84 8.16
N GLU A 118 -22.04 -2.40 7.61
CA GLU A 118 -22.10 -3.46 6.60
C GLU A 118 -22.70 -4.78 7.11
N ASN A 119 -22.74 -4.96 8.43
CA ASN A 119 -23.33 -6.13 9.10
C ASN A 119 -24.61 -5.77 9.85
N GLU A 120 -25.24 -4.64 9.51
CA GLU A 120 -26.52 -4.20 10.07
C GLU A 120 -26.50 -3.99 11.60
N PHE A 121 -25.36 -3.53 12.13
CA PHE A 121 -25.20 -3.14 13.53
C PHE A 121 -25.05 -1.63 13.69
N ASP A 122 -25.73 -1.06 14.70
CA ASP A 122 -25.77 0.38 14.94
C ASP A 122 -24.91 0.85 16.12
N SER A 123 -24.46 -0.07 17.00
CA SER A 123 -23.64 0.24 18.18
C SER A 123 -22.25 -0.36 18.11
N ILE A 124 -21.27 0.37 18.66
CA ILE A 124 -19.91 -0.16 18.87
C ILE A 124 -19.91 -1.36 19.83
N ASP A 125 -20.88 -1.41 20.75
CA ASP A 125 -21.03 -2.53 21.68
C ASP A 125 -21.36 -3.85 20.95
N ASP A 126 -21.88 -3.77 19.72
CA ASP A 126 -22.17 -4.92 18.87
C ASP A 126 -20.93 -5.48 18.16
N PHE A 127 -19.75 -4.86 18.31
CA PHE A 127 -18.51 -5.32 17.66
C PHE A 127 -18.22 -6.80 17.93
N ASN A 128 -18.51 -7.28 19.14
CA ASN A 128 -18.32 -8.68 19.49
C ASN A 128 -19.19 -9.66 18.70
N LYS A 129 -20.33 -9.19 18.19
CA LYS A 129 -21.28 -9.98 17.40
C LYS A 129 -20.84 -10.10 15.94
N LEU A 130 -19.88 -9.29 15.49
CA LEU A 130 -19.35 -9.38 14.13
C LEU A 130 -18.77 -10.77 13.84
N PRO A 131 -19.00 -11.32 12.64
CA PRO A 131 -18.27 -12.49 12.17
C PRO A 131 -16.76 -12.24 12.19
N GLU A 132 -15.98 -13.30 12.43
CA GLU A 132 -14.52 -13.21 12.56
C GLU A 132 -13.85 -12.55 11.36
N TYR A 133 -14.35 -12.83 10.15
CA TYR A 133 -13.88 -12.17 8.92
C TYR A 133 -13.90 -10.64 9.02
N PHE A 134 -14.99 -10.04 9.50
CA PHE A 134 -15.12 -8.59 9.59
C PHE A 134 -14.24 -8.01 10.71
N LYS A 135 -14.04 -8.75 11.80
CA LYS A 135 -13.09 -8.37 12.84
C LYS A 135 -11.65 -8.34 12.32
N LEU A 136 -11.25 -9.35 11.53
CA LEU A 136 -9.94 -9.38 10.87
C LEU A 136 -9.81 -8.26 9.82
N ARG A 137 -10.87 -7.98 9.07
CA ARG A 137 -10.88 -6.88 8.09
C ARG A 137 -10.67 -5.52 8.77
N VAL A 138 -11.33 -5.27 9.90
CA VAL A 138 -11.09 -4.05 10.70
C VAL A 138 -9.61 -3.88 11.08
N ILE A 139 -8.94 -4.98 11.43
CA ILE A 139 -7.50 -4.97 11.74
C ILE A 139 -6.69 -4.59 10.49
N VAL A 140 -6.99 -5.21 9.35
CA VAL A 140 -6.30 -4.95 8.08
C VAL A 140 -6.53 -3.51 7.60
N ASP A 141 -7.76 -3.02 7.62
CA ASP A 141 -8.14 -1.65 7.22
C ASP A 141 -7.42 -0.62 8.12
N TYR A 142 -7.36 -0.89 9.43
CA TYR A 142 -6.68 -0.02 10.37
C TYR A 142 -5.16 0.03 10.15
N ILE A 143 -4.51 -1.13 9.99
CA ILE A 143 -3.05 -1.21 9.81
C ILE A 143 -2.63 -0.68 8.44
N SER A 144 -3.37 -1.00 7.38
CA SER A 144 -3.09 -0.49 6.03
C SER A 144 -3.31 1.02 5.88
N GLY A 145 -4.19 1.60 6.71
CA GLY A 145 -4.40 3.05 6.78
C GLY A 145 -3.32 3.83 7.54
N MET A 146 -2.31 3.16 8.12
CA MET A 146 -1.24 3.82 8.88
C MET A 146 -0.17 4.43 7.98
N THR A 147 0.40 5.55 8.41
CA THR A 147 1.69 6.03 7.86
C THR A 147 2.85 5.27 8.50
N ASP A 148 4.00 5.20 7.82
CA ASP A 148 5.21 4.53 8.33
C ASP A 148 5.59 4.96 9.76
N GLN A 149 5.55 6.27 10.03
CA GLN A 149 5.88 6.83 11.34
C GLN A 149 4.88 6.41 12.41
N TYR A 150 3.59 6.41 12.06
CA TYR A 150 2.53 6.01 12.99
C TYR A 150 2.60 4.51 13.29
N ALA A 151 2.76 3.67 12.27
CA ALA A 151 2.89 2.21 12.44
C ALA A 151 4.07 1.86 13.35
N LEU A 152 5.24 2.48 13.13
CA LEU A 152 6.41 2.27 13.98
C LEU A 152 6.17 2.73 15.43
N SER A 153 5.48 3.85 15.62
CA SER A 153 5.11 4.35 16.95
C SER A 153 4.17 3.39 17.68
N GLN A 154 3.09 2.95 17.02
CA GLN A 154 2.15 1.98 17.57
C GLN A 154 2.82 0.65 17.90
N PHE A 155 3.69 0.16 17.01
CA PHE A 155 4.42 -1.08 17.24
C PHE A 155 5.27 -1.02 18.52
N ARG A 156 5.96 0.11 18.75
CA ARG A 156 6.74 0.35 19.98
C ARG A 156 5.88 0.42 21.22
N ILE A 157 4.70 1.05 21.16
CA ILE A 157 3.77 1.15 22.30
C ILE A 157 3.25 -0.25 22.68
N LEU A 158 2.98 -1.11 21.70
CA LEU A 158 2.41 -2.43 21.94
C LEU A 158 3.44 -3.53 22.30
N HIS A 159 4.73 -3.27 22.09
CA HIS A 159 5.83 -4.20 22.38
C HIS A 159 6.82 -3.67 23.44
N GLY A 160 6.60 -2.45 23.93
CA GLY A 160 7.41 -1.78 24.95
C GLY A 160 6.87 -1.93 26.36
#